data_AF-A0A4Q5T319-F1
#
_entry.id   AF-A0A4Q5T319-F1
#
_cell.length_a   1.000
_cell.length_b   1.000
_cell.length_c   1.000
_cell.angle_alpha   90.00
_cell.angle_beta   90.00
_cell.angle_gamma   90.00
#
_symmetry.space_group_name_H-M   'P 1'
#
loop_
_entity.id
_entity.type
_entity.pdbx_description
1 polymer ?
#
loop_
_entity_poly.entity_id
_entity_poly.type
_entity_poly.pdbx_seq_one_letter_code
_entity_poly.pdbx_strand_id
1 'polypeptide(L)'
;ILADQCRRHGQHRVGMVGFSAGAMLTMATALVGEDARPAFIGNIYGPLGAVTVPADAPPLFVALAADDPLFGNTGYGVIDSWRTAKRPVEFHLYEQGGHGFGMYPKDTTSTGWFEAFAQWLRMHGYLAAQP
;
A
#
# COMPACT_ATOMS: atom_id res chain seq x y z
N ILE A 1 -20.78 26.81 4.28
CA ILE A 1 -19.76 26.79 5.36
C ILE A 1 -19.84 25.49 6.18
N LEU A 2 -21.01 25.04 6.63
CA LEU A 2 -21.14 23.76 7.39
C LEU A 2 -20.93 22.49 6.53
N ALA A 3 -21.38 22.45 5.27
CA ALA A 3 -21.16 21.32 4.37
C ALA A 3 -19.70 21.16 3.88
N ASP A 4 -18.85 22.14 4.17
CA ASP A 4 -17.44 22.16 3.78
C ASP A 4 -16.52 21.68 4.92
N GLN A 5 -17.01 21.70 6.17
CA GLN A 5 -16.30 21.11 7.31
C GLN A 5 -16.48 19.58 7.37
N CYS A 6 -17.64 19.02 7.02
CA CYS A 6 -17.81 17.56 6.90
C CYS A 6 -16.94 16.93 5.80
N ARG A 7 -16.62 17.67 4.72
CA ARG A 7 -15.68 17.22 3.68
C ARG A 7 -14.21 17.31 4.11
N ARG A 8 -13.88 18.16 5.08
CA ARG A 8 -12.51 18.42 5.55
C ARG A 8 -11.99 17.45 6.62
N HIS A 9 -12.86 16.72 7.32
CA HIS A 9 -12.43 15.94 8.49
C HIS A 9 -12.29 14.41 8.30
N GLY A 10 -12.61 13.84 7.13
CA GLY A 10 -12.58 12.37 6.98
C GLY A 10 -12.01 11.81 5.68
N GLN A 11 -12.42 12.33 4.52
CA GLN A 11 -12.19 11.63 3.25
C GLN A 11 -10.73 11.64 2.77
N HIS A 12 -9.96 12.68 3.09
CA HIS A 12 -8.54 12.79 2.71
C HIS A 12 -7.58 11.92 3.56
N ARG A 13 -8.10 11.12 4.50
CA ARG A 13 -7.29 10.23 5.37
C ARG A 13 -7.73 8.77 5.33
N VAL A 14 -8.81 8.46 4.60
CA VAL A 14 -9.26 7.06 4.44
C VAL A 14 -8.44 6.42 3.34
N GLY A 15 -7.60 5.46 3.68
CA GLY A 15 -6.88 4.63 2.73
C GLY A 15 -7.35 3.18 2.74
N MET A 16 -6.79 2.37 1.85
CA MET A 16 -7.15 0.97 1.70
C MET A 16 -5.89 0.12 1.76
N VAL A 17 -5.86 -0.89 2.63
CA VAL A 17 -4.78 -1.87 2.70
C VAL A 17 -5.34 -3.25 2.40
N GLY A 18 -4.70 -3.95 1.47
CA GLY A 18 -5.11 -5.26 1.01
C GLY A 18 -4.01 -6.29 1.19
N PHE A 19 -4.44 -7.53 1.41
CA PHE A 19 -3.59 -8.68 1.68
C PHE A 19 -3.84 -9.77 0.63
N SER A 20 -2.81 -10.25 -0.06
CA SER A 20 -2.94 -11.30 -1.10
C SER A 20 -4.04 -10.97 -2.12
N ALA A 21 -5.12 -11.76 -2.23
CA ALA A 21 -6.27 -11.45 -3.08
C ALA A 21 -6.93 -10.10 -2.73
N GLY A 22 -6.95 -9.71 -1.45
CA GLY A 22 -7.39 -8.38 -1.03
C GLY A 22 -6.50 -7.26 -1.56
N ALA A 23 -5.20 -7.51 -1.75
CA ALA A 23 -4.30 -6.53 -2.38
C ALA A 23 -4.62 -6.35 -3.87
N MET A 24 -5.03 -7.41 -4.56
CA MET A 24 -5.53 -7.30 -5.95
C MET A 24 -6.77 -6.41 -6.01
N LEU A 25 -7.71 -6.58 -5.08
CA LEU A 25 -8.89 -5.73 -4.99
C LEU A 25 -8.50 -4.27 -4.70
N THR A 26 -7.61 -4.02 -3.74
CA THR A 26 -7.11 -2.67 -3.42
C THR A 26 -6.47 -2.00 -4.64
N MET A 27 -5.64 -2.73 -5.38
CA MET A 27 -5.04 -2.24 -6.62
C MET A 27 -6.10 -1.96 -7.68
N ALA A 28 -7.07 -2.86 -7.87
CA ALA A 28 -8.17 -2.64 -8.82
C ALA A 28 -8.96 -1.37 -8.47
N THR A 29 -9.29 -1.16 -7.20
CA THR A 29 -9.96 0.07 -6.75
C THR A 29 -9.15 1.32 -7.10
N ALA A 30 -7.83 1.29 -6.95
CA ALA A 30 -6.98 2.44 -7.25
C ALA A 30 -6.75 2.68 -8.76
N LEU A 31 -6.79 1.62 -9.56
CA LEU A 31 -6.47 1.68 -10.99
C LEU A 31 -7.71 1.92 -11.87
N VAL A 32 -8.87 1.38 -11.46
CA VAL A 32 -10.10 1.41 -12.28
C VAL A 32 -11.34 1.89 -11.52
N GLY A 33 -11.27 2.12 -10.22
CA GLY A 33 -12.42 2.58 -9.43
C GLY A 33 -12.82 4.02 -9.77
N GLU A 34 -14.09 4.24 -10.10
CA GLU A 34 -14.60 5.59 -10.42
C GLU A 34 -14.99 6.39 -9.17
N ASP A 35 -15.70 5.74 -8.24
CA ASP A 35 -16.29 6.40 -7.07
C ASP A 35 -15.40 6.32 -5.81
N ALA A 36 -14.53 5.32 -5.73
CA ALA A 36 -13.69 5.09 -4.57
C ALA A 36 -12.30 5.72 -4.76
N ARG A 37 -12.01 6.77 -3.99
CA ARG A 37 -10.73 7.50 -4.04
C ARG A 37 -9.98 7.41 -2.70
N PRO A 38 -9.30 6.29 -2.43
CA PRO A 38 -8.53 6.15 -1.20
C PRO A 38 -7.36 7.15 -1.18
N ALA A 39 -7.08 7.72 -0.02
CA ALA A 39 -5.99 8.68 0.18
C ALA A 39 -4.60 8.04 0.03
N PHE A 40 -4.50 6.74 0.30
CA PHE A 40 -3.31 5.91 0.14
C PHE A 40 -3.74 4.46 -0.08
N ILE A 41 -2.84 3.64 -0.65
CA ILE A 41 -3.05 2.21 -0.81
C ILE A 41 -1.88 1.39 -0.28
N GLY A 42 -2.19 0.23 0.31
CA GLY A 42 -1.20 -0.76 0.75
C GLY A 42 -1.40 -2.09 0.03
N ASN A 43 -0.37 -2.56 -0.66
CA ASN A 43 -0.31 -3.89 -1.28
C ASN A 43 0.61 -4.79 -0.44
N ILE A 44 0.02 -5.66 0.37
CA ILE A 44 0.75 -6.56 1.27
C ILE A 44 0.70 -7.97 0.69
N TYR A 45 1.88 -8.51 0.34
CA TYR A 45 2.11 -9.78 -0.34
C TYR A 45 1.16 -10.06 -1.52
N GLY A 46 0.81 -9.02 -2.28
CA GLY A 46 0.05 -9.15 -3.52
C GLY A 46 0.94 -9.14 -4.77
N PRO A 47 0.33 -9.24 -5.97
CA PRO A 47 1.06 -9.26 -7.23
C PRO A 47 1.87 -7.97 -7.46
N LEU A 48 3.03 -8.11 -8.10
CA LEU A 48 3.93 -7.01 -8.43
C LEU A 48 4.11 -6.79 -9.94
N GLY A 49 3.21 -7.33 -10.77
CA GLY A 49 3.21 -7.13 -12.21
C GLY A 49 3.08 -5.64 -12.59
N ALA A 50 3.63 -5.26 -13.74
CA ALA A 50 3.50 -3.91 -14.25
C ALA A 50 2.04 -3.54 -14.53
N VAL A 51 1.68 -2.27 -14.29
CA VAL A 51 0.33 -1.74 -14.50
C VAL A 51 0.38 -0.35 -15.12
N THR A 52 -0.74 0.08 -15.70
CA THR A 52 -0.96 1.47 -16.12
C THR A 52 -1.45 2.29 -14.93
N VAL A 53 -0.64 3.24 -14.47
CA VAL A 53 -0.97 4.06 -13.29
C VAL A 53 -1.76 5.30 -13.73
N PRO A 54 -2.97 5.54 -13.19
CA PRO A 54 -3.72 6.75 -13.49
C PRO A 54 -3.01 8.00 -12.92
N ALA A 55 -3.27 9.17 -13.52
CA ALA A 55 -2.58 10.41 -13.17
C ALA A 55 -2.79 10.85 -11.72
N ASP A 56 -3.94 10.51 -11.14
CA ASP A 56 -4.35 10.80 -9.77
C ASP A 56 -4.12 9.63 -8.81
N ALA A 57 -3.39 8.58 -9.21
CA ALA A 57 -3.16 7.40 -8.38
C ALA A 57 -2.61 7.77 -6.99
N PRO A 58 -3.14 7.19 -5.90
CA PRO A 58 -2.69 7.51 -4.56
C PRO A 58 -1.26 7.00 -4.29
N PRO A 59 -0.59 7.51 -3.24
CA PRO A 59 0.64 6.92 -2.73
C PRO A 59 0.48 5.42 -2.46
N LEU A 60 1.49 4.64 -2.84
CA LEU A 60 1.49 3.18 -2.71
C LEU A 60 2.56 2.71 -1.71
N PHE A 61 2.15 1.91 -0.74
CA PHE A 61 3.04 1.13 0.11
C PHE A 61 3.00 -0.34 -0.30
N VAL A 62 4.16 -0.96 -0.47
CA VAL A 62 4.28 -2.38 -0.83
C VAL A 62 5.15 -3.11 0.17
N ALA A 63 4.70 -4.28 0.61
CA ALA A 63 5.50 -5.20 1.41
C ALA A 63 5.41 -6.62 0.86
N LEU A 64 6.56 -7.23 0.54
CA LEU A 64 6.66 -8.60 0.04
C LEU A 64 7.85 -9.31 0.69
N ALA A 65 7.77 -10.63 0.83
CA ALA A 65 8.91 -11.47 1.18
C ALA A 65 9.57 -12.02 -0.09
N ALA A 66 10.90 -12.00 -0.19
CA ALA A 66 11.66 -12.48 -1.33
C ALA A 66 11.52 -14.00 -1.52
N ASP A 67 11.32 -14.73 -0.42
CA ASP A 67 11.01 -16.16 -0.41
C ASP A 67 9.52 -16.47 -0.64
N ASP A 68 8.67 -15.48 -0.98
CA ASP A 68 7.28 -15.72 -1.36
C ASP A 68 7.24 -16.56 -2.66
N PRO A 69 6.71 -17.80 -2.60
CA PRO A 69 6.73 -18.71 -3.75
C PRO A 69 5.80 -18.29 -4.89
N LEU A 70 4.88 -17.34 -4.65
CA LEU A 70 3.93 -16.86 -5.64
C LEU A 70 4.45 -15.62 -6.36
N PHE A 71 5.01 -14.66 -5.62
CA PHE A 71 5.32 -13.34 -6.16
C PHE A 71 6.79 -12.91 -6.03
N GLY A 72 7.59 -13.57 -5.18
CA GLY A 72 8.98 -13.19 -4.88
C GLY A 72 9.90 -13.11 -6.10
N ASN A 73 9.62 -13.93 -7.13
CA ASN A 73 10.42 -14.02 -8.35
C ASN A 73 9.72 -13.45 -9.61
N THR A 74 8.61 -12.74 -9.44
CA THR A 74 7.80 -12.21 -10.58
C THR A 74 8.26 -10.86 -11.10
N GLY A 75 9.32 -10.28 -10.50
CA GLY A 75 9.76 -8.91 -10.74
C GLY A 75 8.98 -7.89 -9.92
N TYR A 76 9.25 -6.60 -10.17
CA TYR A 76 8.76 -5.47 -9.37
C TYR A 76 8.06 -4.40 -10.22
N GLY A 77 7.44 -4.80 -11.33
CA GLY A 77 6.89 -3.90 -12.34
C GLY A 77 5.92 -2.84 -11.80
N VAL A 78 5.12 -3.16 -10.77
CA VAL A 78 4.23 -2.17 -10.13
C VAL A 78 5.00 -0.99 -9.52
N ILE A 79 6.20 -1.23 -8.99
CA ILE A 79 7.05 -0.19 -8.39
C ILE A 79 7.58 0.74 -9.47
N ASP A 80 8.06 0.16 -10.58
CA ASP A 80 8.56 0.92 -11.72
C ASP A 80 7.44 1.71 -12.41
N SER A 81 6.24 1.14 -12.49
CA SER A 81 5.03 1.82 -12.94
C SER A 81 4.72 3.08 -12.10
N TRP A 82 4.74 2.99 -10.76
CA TRP A 82 4.50 4.15 -9.89
C TRP A 82 5.59 5.22 -10.02
N ARG A 83 6.86 4.80 -10.07
CA ARG A 83 8.01 5.71 -10.27
C ARG A 83 7.92 6.45 -11.60
N THR A 84 7.60 5.73 -12.67
CA THR A 84 7.45 6.31 -14.03
C THR A 84 6.33 7.33 -14.08
N ALA A 85 5.22 7.05 -13.40
CA ALA A 85 4.10 7.98 -13.24
C ALA A 85 4.40 9.14 -12.26
N LYS A 86 5.61 9.21 -11.69
CA LYS A 86 6.04 10.20 -10.69
C LYS A 86 5.09 10.26 -9.49
N ARG A 87 4.56 9.11 -9.08
CA ARG A 87 3.70 8.97 -7.89
C ARG A 87 4.52 8.44 -6.72
N PRO A 88 4.21 8.81 -5.46
CA PRO A 88 4.94 8.30 -4.31
C PRO A 88 4.76 6.79 -4.16
N VAL A 89 5.87 6.07 -3.99
CA VAL A 89 5.86 4.64 -3.70
C VAL A 89 6.95 4.29 -2.71
N GLU A 90 6.60 3.48 -1.71
CA GLU A 90 7.54 2.86 -0.78
C GLU A 90 7.45 1.34 -0.88
N PHE A 91 8.59 0.67 -0.95
CA PHE A 91 8.67 -0.78 -1.12
C PHE A 91 9.61 -1.42 -0.12
N HIS A 92 9.08 -2.37 0.63
CA HIS A 92 9.83 -3.24 1.54
C HIS A 92 9.86 -4.65 0.97
N LEU A 93 11.06 -5.10 0.58
CA LEU A 93 11.33 -6.48 0.22
C LEU A 93 12.08 -7.15 1.37
N TYR A 94 11.38 -7.99 2.12
CA TYR A 94 11.95 -8.73 3.24
C TYR A 94 12.63 -10.01 2.74
N GLU A 95 13.73 -10.41 3.36
CA GLU A 95 14.43 -11.64 2.96
C GLU A 95 13.55 -12.89 3.11
N GLN A 96 12.86 -13.00 4.26
CA GLN A 96 12.08 -14.17 4.65
C GLN A 96 10.71 -13.79 5.22
N GLY A 97 9.73 -14.66 5.03
CA GLY A 97 8.38 -14.54 5.57
C GLY A 97 7.35 -15.39 4.82
N GLY A 98 7.66 -15.77 3.58
CA GLY A 98 6.80 -16.51 2.68
C GLY A 98 5.54 -15.73 2.28
N HIS A 99 4.67 -16.40 1.54
CA HIS A 99 3.35 -15.85 1.24
C HIS A 99 2.49 -15.78 2.50
N GLY A 100 1.84 -14.63 2.74
CA GLY A 100 0.94 -14.48 3.87
C GLY A 100 1.65 -14.36 5.22
N PHE A 101 2.82 -13.72 5.29
CA PHE A 101 3.58 -13.53 6.54
C PHE A 101 2.76 -12.88 7.68
N GLY A 102 1.69 -12.15 7.34
CA GLY A 102 0.68 -11.70 8.30
C GLY A 102 1.21 -10.71 9.35
N MET A 103 0.56 -10.68 10.52
CA MET A 103 0.91 -9.78 11.63
C MET A 103 1.38 -10.52 12.89
N TYR A 104 1.47 -11.85 12.84
CA TYR A 104 1.89 -12.63 13.99
C TYR A 104 3.39 -12.45 14.25
N PRO A 105 3.83 -12.41 15.51
CA PRO A 105 5.26 -12.38 15.84
C PRO A 105 6.00 -13.56 15.24
N LYS A 106 7.11 -13.27 14.56
CA LYS A 106 8.06 -14.24 13.97
C LYS A 106 9.47 -13.69 14.17
N ASP A 107 10.47 -14.54 13.97
CA ASP A 107 11.88 -14.14 14.02
C ASP A 107 12.32 -13.42 12.72
N THR A 108 11.48 -13.41 11.68
CA THR A 108 11.76 -12.75 10.41
C THR A 108 11.55 -11.24 10.50
N THR A 109 12.35 -10.48 9.76
CA THR A 109 12.20 -9.01 9.71
C THR A 109 10.86 -8.57 9.11
N SER A 110 10.17 -9.44 8.37
CA SER A 110 8.84 -9.17 7.84
C SER A 110 7.83 -8.83 8.92
N THR A 111 8.00 -9.26 10.18
CA THR A 111 7.14 -8.83 11.31
C THR A 111 7.14 -7.32 11.52
N GLY A 112 8.20 -6.60 11.09
CA GLY A 112 8.30 -5.14 11.17
C GLY A 112 7.46 -4.36 10.16
N TRP A 113 6.79 -5.03 9.20
CA TRP A 113 6.09 -4.34 8.11
C TRP A 113 5.02 -3.35 8.58
N PHE A 114 4.29 -3.69 9.65
CA PHE A 114 3.20 -2.86 10.14
C PHE A 114 3.73 -1.57 10.79
N GLU A 115 4.87 -1.65 11.50
CA GLU A 115 5.53 -0.47 12.04
C GLU A 115 6.05 0.42 10.90
N ALA A 116 6.70 -0.18 9.88
CA ALA A 116 7.13 0.55 8.70
C ALA A 116 5.95 1.26 8.01
N PHE A 117 4.81 0.57 7.84
CA PHE A 117 3.59 1.15 7.30
C PHE A 117 3.06 2.30 8.17
N ALA A 118 3.04 2.15 9.50
CA ALA A 118 2.60 3.20 10.41
C ALA A 118 3.51 4.43 10.36
N GLN A 119 4.83 4.24 10.27
CA GLN A 119 5.79 5.32 10.07
C GLN A 119 5.57 6.03 8.73
N TRP A 120 5.31 5.27 7.68
CA TRP A 120 4.98 5.81 6.37
C TRP A 120 3.68 6.64 6.41
N LEU A 121 2.62 6.15 7.08
CA LEU A 121 1.40 6.92 7.28
C LEU A 121 1.64 8.22 8.07
N ARG A 122 2.52 8.18 9.08
CA ARG A 122 2.92 9.35 9.87
C ARG A 122 3.68 10.37 9.01
N MET A 123 4.64 9.92 8.19
CA MET A 123 5.38 10.77 7.25
C MET A 123 4.44 11.50 6.29
N HIS A 124 3.37 10.84 5.84
CA HIS A 124 2.35 11.43 4.97
C HIS A 124 1.28 12.25 5.72
N GLY A 125 1.33 12.33 7.05
CA GLY A 125 0.37 13.10 7.84
C GLY A 125 -1.04 12.49 7.93
N TYR A 126 -1.17 11.18 7.67
CA TYR A 126 -2.46 10.48 7.77
C TYR A 126 -2.84 10.13 9.20
N LEU A 127 -1.85 9.97 10.09
CA LEU A 127 -2.09 9.75 11.52
C LEU A 127 -2.25 11.10 12.23
N ALA A 128 -3.23 11.19 13.13
CA ALA A 128 -3.34 12.35 14.01
C ALA A 128 -2.10 12.45 14.92
N ALA A 129 -1.69 13.67 15.26
CA ALA A 129 -0.70 13.87 16.32
C ALA A 129 -1.24 13.21 17.60
N GLN A 130 -0.41 12.39 18.26
CA GLN A 130 -0.74 11.95 19.62
C GLN A 130 -0.83 13.20 20.51
N PRO A 131 -1.88 13.33 21.33
CA PRO A 131 -2.02 14.45 22.27
C PRO A 131 -0.89 14.46 23.31
#